data_AF-A0A820QTI5-F1
#
_entry.id   AF-A0A820QTI5-F1
#
_cell.length_a   1.000
_cell.length_b   1.000
_cell.length_c   1.000
_cell.angle_alpha   90.00
_cell.angle_beta   90.00
_cell.angle_gamma   90.00
#
_symmetry.space_group_name_H-M   'P 1'
#
loop_
_entity.id
_entity.type
_entity.pdbx_description
1 polymer ?
#
loop_
_entity_poly.entity_id
_entity_poly.type
_entity_poly.pdbx_seq_one_letter_code
_entity_poly.pdbx_strand_id
1 'polypeptide(L)'
;NYSTERIKVNRIASYYIDLTNNNNNNNSRWLIYFDGGWFCYSNESCEFRRQYSPNLITSLNFNSNKKFFTGIFSSLKQYNIIYVPYCSSDLWSGSSNQTNSHGYDIFHAIFHHKKYFFNAKQIIFTGFPAGGLG
;
A
#
# COMPACT_ATOMS: atom_id res chain seq x y z
N ASN A 1 16.40 -11.36 8.97
CA ASN A 1 16.46 -9.89 9.02
C ASN A 1 15.83 -9.34 7.75
N TYR A 2 14.57 -8.91 7.84
CA TYR A 2 13.85 -8.26 6.75
C TYR A 2 14.19 -6.76 6.77
N SER A 3 14.50 -6.19 5.61
CA SER A 3 14.79 -4.76 5.47
C SER A 3 13.60 -4.08 4.81
N THR A 4 12.59 -3.72 5.60
CA THR A 4 11.43 -2.96 5.10
C THR A 4 11.81 -1.50 4.87
N GLU A 5 11.64 -1.02 3.64
CA GLU A 5 11.86 0.39 3.27
C GLU A 5 10.51 1.11 3.11
N ARG A 6 10.36 2.31 3.68
CA ARG A 6 9.17 3.17 3.52
C ARG A 6 9.43 4.22 2.44
N ILE A 7 8.61 4.23 1.39
CA ILE A 7 8.68 5.23 0.32
C ILE A 7 7.52 6.22 0.48
N LYS A 8 7.86 7.51 0.64
CA LYS A 8 6.86 8.59 0.76
C LYS A 8 6.38 9.01 -0.63
N VAL A 9 5.07 9.05 -0.83
CA VAL A 9 4.42 9.54 -2.05
C VAL A 9 4.13 11.04 -1.91
N ASN A 10 3.51 11.43 -0.79
CA ASN A 10 3.26 12.82 -0.42
C ASN A 10 3.18 12.96 1.12
N ARG A 11 2.62 14.06 1.63
CA ARG A 11 2.48 14.27 3.09
C ARG A 11 1.57 13.26 3.79
N ILE A 12 0.66 12.62 3.04
CA ILE A 12 -0.39 11.74 3.59
C ILE A 12 -0.18 10.27 3.22
N ALA A 13 0.53 9.95 2.14
CA ALA A 13 0.67 8.59 1.62
C ALA A 13 2.12 8.11 1.55
N SER A 14 2.27 6.81 1.81
CA SER A 14 3.52 6.07 1.64
C SER A 14 3.21 4.60 1.42
N TYR A 15 4.14 3.87 0.81
CA TYR A 15 4.08 2.41 0.70
C TYR A 15 5.37 1.80 1.22
N TYR A 16 5.34 0.51 1.49
CA TYR A 16 6.42 -0.23 2.14
C TYR A 16 6.90 -1.34 1.24
N ILE A 17 8.20 -1.42 1.00
CA ILE A 17 8.82 -2.49 0.21
C ILE A 17 9.54 -3.44 1.16
N ASP A 18 9.31 -4.74 0.99
CA ASP A 18 10.13 -5.82 1.54
C ASP A 18 10.71 -6.65 0.39
N LEU A 19 12.03 -6.61 0.24
CA LEU A 19 12.75 -7.32 -0.82
C LEU A 19 13.21 -8.68 -0.29
N THR A 20 12.95 -9.73 -1.05
CA THR A 20 13.38 -11.06 -0.65
C THR A 20 14.87 -11.23 -0.87
N ASN A 21 15.64 -11.47 0.18
CA ASN A 21 17.08 -11.72 0.12
C ASN A 21 17.45 -13.17 -0.24
N ASN A 22 16.62 -13.86 -1.05
CA ASN A 22 16.94 -15.21 -1.47
C ASN A 22 17.92 -15.19 -2.65
N ASN A 23 19.12 -15.75 -2.44
CA ASN A 23 20.18 -15.92 -3.46
C ASN A 23 19.73 -16.73 -4.70
N ASN A 24 18.54 -17.32 -4.68
CA ASN A 24 17.93 -18.05 -5.78
C ASN A 24 17.01 -17.14 -6.61
N ASN A 25 17.57 -16.21 -7.41
CA ASN A 25 17.05 -15.60 -8.65
C ASN A 25 15.54 -15.32 -8.86
N ASN A 26 14.68 -15.35 -7.83
CA ASN A 26 13.24 -15.15 -7.93
C ASN A 26 12.84 -13.70 -7.66
N ASN A 27 13.76 -12.75 -7.87
CA ASN A 27 13.57 -11.30 -7.74
C ASN A 27 12.62 -10.71 -8.81
N SER A 28 11.96 -11.56 -9.60
CA SER A 28 11.06 -11.18 -10.69
C SER A 28 9.58 -11.30 -10.33
N ARG A 29 9.24 -11.81 -9.13
CA ARG A 29 7.84 -11.96 -8.69
C ARG A 29 7.51 -10.94 -7.62
N TRP A 30 6.41 -10.24 -7.81
CA TRP A 30 5.97 -9.14 -6.94
C TRP A 30 4.56 -9.38 -6.43
N LEU A 31 4.35 -9.12 -5.14
CA LEU A 31 3.05 -9.02 -4.50
C LEU A 31 2.83 -7.56 -4.14
N ILE A 32 1.81 -6.93 -4.70
CA ILE A 32 1.37 -5.58 -4.31
C ILE A 32 0.04 -5.73 -3.58
N TYR A 33 0.06 -5.45 -2.28
CA TYR A 33 -1.09 -5.58 -1.40
C TYR A 33 -1.64 -4.21 -1.01
N PHE A 34 -2.90 -3.96 -1.31
CA PHE A 34 -3.65 -2.77 -0.91
C PHE A 34 -4.45 -3.05 0.35
N ASP A 35 -4.17 -2.31 1.42
CA ASP A 35 -4.98 -2.37 2.63
C ASP A 35 -6.36 -1.73 2.39
N GLY A 36 -7.23 -1.85 3.38
CA GLY A 36 -8.53 -1.21 3.32
C GLY A 36 -9.06 -0.83 4.70
N GLY A 37 -10.31 -0.39 4.72
CA GLY A 37 -11.00 0.02 5.95
C GLY A 37 -12.08 1.03 5.62
N TRP A 38 -13.16 0.60 4.98
CA TRP A 38 -14.28 1.47 4.58
C TRP A 38 -13.85 2.70 3.74
N PHE A 39 -14.64 3.75 3.68
CA PHE A 39 -14.34 5.00 3.00
C PHE A 39 -15.02 6.16 3.74
N CYS A 40 -14.75 7.39 3.32
CA CYS A 40 -15.57 8.54 3.69
C CYS A 40 -16.07 9.22 2.41
N TYR A 41 -17.25 9.82 2.46
CA TYR A 41 -17.98 10.31 1.27
C TYR A 41 -18.55 11.72 1.43
N SER A 42 -18.55 12.25 2.64
CA SER A 42 -18.92 13.63 2.99
C SER A 42 -17.91 14.24 3.94
N ASN A 43 -17.92 15.56 4.09
CA ASN A 43 -17.04 16.26 5.03
C ASN A 43 -17.21 15.72 6.46
N GLU A 44 -18.45 15.54 6.91
CA GLU A 44 -18.80 15.01 8.23
C GLU A 44 -18.25 13.59 8.43
N SER A 45 -18.41 12.72 7.42
CA SER A 45 -17.89 11.35 7.49
C SER A 45 -16.35 11.31 7.52
N CYS A 46 -15.68 12.24 6.82
CA CYS A 46 -14.23 12.33 6.81
C CYS A 46 -13.68 12.93 8.10
N GLU A 47 -14.36 13.91 8.71
CA GLU A 47 -14.02 14.41 10.04
C GLU A 47 -14.20 13.33 11.12
N PHE A 48 -15.31 12.59 11.10
CA PHE A 48 -15.51 11.45 11.98
C PHE A 48 -14.36 10.44 11.85
N ARG A 49 -14.01 10.08 10.62
CA ARG A 49 -12.89 9.17 10.36
C ARG A 49 -11.56 9.74 10.81
N ARG A 50 -11.32 11.05 10.72
CA ARG A 50 -10.11 11.70 11.23
C ARG A 50 -10.00 11.57 12.75
N GLN A 51 -11.12 11.72 13.46
CA GLN A 51 -11.17 11.63 14.91
C GLN A 51 -11.00 10.19 15.41
N TYR A 52 -11.70 9.22 14.79
CA TYR A 52 -11.80 7.85 15.32
C TYR A 52 -10.94 6.83 14.58
N SER A 53 -10.43 7.14 13.39
CA SER A 53 -9.59 6.25 12.58
C SER A 53 -8.50 7.03 11.82
N PRO A 54 -7.66 7.81 12.51
CA PRO A 54 -6.70 8.72 11.88
C PRO A 54 -5.71 8.01 10.94
N ASN A 55 -5.38 6.75 11.24
CA ASN A 55 -4.47 5.92 10.42
C ASN A 55 -5.01 5.64 9.01
N LEU A 56 -6.31 5.87 8.78
CA LEU A 56 -6.95 5.67 7.48
C LEU A 56 -7.09 6.95 6.65
N ILE A 57 -6.63 8.09 7.19
CA ILE A 57 -6.53 9.39 6.50
C ILE A 57 -5.07 9.83 6.32
N THR A 58 -4.15 9.21 7.06
CA THR A 58 -2.72 9.47 6.94
C THR A 58 -1.90 8.21 7.18
N SER A 59 -0.84 8.05 6.41
CA SER A 59 0.14 6.97 6.57
C SER A 59 1.20 7.27 7.64
N LEU A 60 1.19 8.44 8.30
CA LEU A 60 2.23 8.84 9.25
C LEU A 60 2.45 7.83 10.39
N ASN A 61 1.37 7.23 10.88
CA ASN A 61 1.38 6.35 12.05
C ASN A 61 1.46 4.86 11.71
N PHE A 62 1.78 4.49 10.47
CA PHE A 62 1.78 3.09 10.08
C PHE A 62 3.06 2.35 10.52
N ASN A 63 2.89 1.32 11.35
CA ASN A 63 3.96 0.41 11.78
C ASN A 63 3.95 -0.88 10.93
N SER A 64 4.82 -0.93 9.93
CA SER A 64 4.89 -2.01 8.93
C SER A 64 5.42 -3.33 9.45
N ASN A 65 6.25 -3.31 10.50
CA ASN A 65 7.04 -4.48 10.89
C ASN A 65 6.20 -5.65 11.39
N LYS A 66 4.91 -5.44 11.75
CA LYS A 66 4.03 -6.51 12.25
C LYS A 66 3.17 -7.19 11.18
N LYS A 67 2.92 -6.56 10.02
CA LYS A 67 1.94 -7.08 9.05
C LYS A 67 2.47 -8.20 8.15
N PHE A 68 3.78 -8.29 7.91
CA PHE A 68 4.35 -9.27 6.97
C PHE A 68 4.44 -10.72 7.49
N PHE A 69 4.08 -10.99 8.75
CA PHE A 69 4.28 -12.32 9.36
C PHE A 69 3.12 -13.31 9.18
N THR A 70 1.96 -12.89 8.67
CA THR A 70 0.74 -13.70 8.62
C THR A 70 0.03 -13.65 7.27
N GLY A 71 -0.92 -14.57 7.06
CA GLY A 71 -1.79 -14.59 5.88
C GLY A 71 -1.03 -14.74 4.56
N ILE A 72 -1.47 -14.00 3.54
CA ILE A 72 -0.88 -14.05 2.19
C ILE A 72 0.63 -13.72 2.18
N PHE A 73 1.08 -12.85 3.08
CA PHE A 73 2.50 -12.49 3.20
C PHE A 73 3.35 -13.67 3.67
N SER A 74 2.80 -14.54 4.53
CA SER A 74 3.52 -15.74 4.98
C SER A 74 3.52 -16.86 3.94
N SER A 75 2.48 -16.93 3.09
CA SER A 75 2.38 -17.89 1.98
C SER A 75 3.22 -17.49 0.76
N LEU A 76 3.49 -16.20 0.57
CA LEU A 76 4.24 -15.64 -0.56
C LEU A 76 5.59 -15.02 -0.14
N LYS A 77 6.24 -15.57 0.89
CA LYS A 77 7.55 -15.08 1.41
C LYS A 77 8.68 -15.03 0.37
N GLN A 78 8.53 -15.73 -0.76
CA GLN A 78 9.46 -15.73 -1.89
C GLN A 78 9.21 -14.62 -2.93
N TYR A 79 8.18 -13.79 -2.75
CA TYR A 79 7.86 -12.64 -3.60
C TYR A 79 8.43 -11.38 -2.98
N ASN A 80 8.90 -10.44 -3.80
CA ASN A 80 9.07 -9.07 -3.34
C ASN A 80 7.71 -8.51 -2.97
N ILE A 81 7.57 -7.92 -1.78
CA ILE A 81 6.29 -7.44 -1.28
C ILE A 81 6.28 -5.92 -1.30
N ILE A 82 5.23 -5.34 -1.87
CA ILE A 82 4.84 -3.96 -1.68
C ILE A 82 3.54 -3.95 -0.89
N TYR A 83 3.58 -3.33 0.28
CA TYR A 83 2.40 -3.10 1.09
C TYR A 83 1.99 -1.64 1.00
N VAL A 84 0.74 -1.38 0.67
CA VAL A 84 0.18 -0.04 0.48
C VAL A 84 -0.87 0.22 1.57
N PRO A 85 -0.52 0.93 2.65
CA PRO A 85 -1.48 1.35 3.66
C PRO A 85 -2.55 2.25 3.05
N TYR A 86 -3.79 1.95 3.40
CA TYR A 86 -4.94 2.72 2.95
C TYR A 86 -5.09 4.00 3.78
N CYS A 87 -4.78 5.13 3.15
CA CYS A 87 -4.82 6.45 3.78
C CYS A 87 -5.63 7.48 2.98
N SER A 88 -6.16 7.10 1.82
CA SER A 88 -6.91 7.99 0.92
C SER A 88 -8.42 8.03 1.21
N SER A 89 -8.95 7.02 1.91
CA SER A 89 -10.38 6.93 2.29
C SER A 89 -11.37 6.94 1.13
N ASP A 90 -10.94 6.59 -0.08
CA ASP A 90 -11.67 6.79 -1.34
C ASP A 90 -11.79 5.51 -2.19
N LEU A 91 -11.68 4.34 -1.58
CA LEU A 91 -11.72 3.04 -2.26
C LEU A 91 -10.68 2.91 -3.38
N TRP A 92 -9.53 3.58 -3.24
CA TRP A 92 -8.45 3.61 -4.23
C TRP A 92 -8.80 4.28 -5.57
N SER A 93 -9.90 5.04 -5.63
CA SER A 93 -10.42 5.59 -6.89
C SER A 93 -10.04 7.05 -7.18
N GLY A 94 -9.58 7.81 -6.19
CA GLY A 94 -9.43 9.26 -6.29
C GLY A 94 -8.12 9.76 -6.88
N SER A 95 -8.20 10.88 -7.61
CA SER A 95 -7.06 11.64 -8.17
C SER A 95 -7.26 13.15 -7.98
N SER A 96 -7.77 13.57 -6.81
CA SER A 96 -8.19 14.95 -6.55
C SER A 96 -7.12 15.73 -5.81
N ASN A 97 -6.59 16.79 -6.43
CA ASN A 97 -5.65 17.72 -5.77
C ASN A 97 -6.26 18.60 -4.66
N GLN A 98 -7.58 18.58 -4.49
CA GLN A 98 -8.32 19.44 -3.56
C GLN A 98 -8.75 18.70 -2.28
N THR A 99 -8.66 17.37 -2.26
CA THR A 99 -9.15 16.53 -1.17
C THR A 99 -8.09 15.47 -0.82
N ASN A 100 -8.30 14.68 0.24
CA ASN A 100 -7.40 13.56 0.55
C ASN A 100 -7.62 12.31 -0.34
N SER A 101 -8.46 12.44 -1.38
CA SER A 101 -8.82 11.36 -2.30
C SER A 101 -7.75 11.20 -3.39
N HIS A 102 -6.72 10.42 -3.08
CA HIS A 102 -5.54 10.19 -3.92
C HIS A 102 -5.24 8.70 -4.17
N GLY A 103 -6.23 7.82 -3.99
CA GLY A 103 -6.06 6.38 -4.17
C GLY A 103 -5.42 5.97 -5.50
N TYR A 104 -5.90 6.54 -6.60
CA TYR A 104 -5.37 6.33 -7.94
C TYR A 104 -3.94 6.87 -8.08
N ASP A 105 -3.67 8.06 -7.53
CA ASP A 105 -2.33 8.66 -7.58
C ASP A 105 -1.29 7.81 -6.84
N ILE A 106 -1.68 7.23 -5.70
CA ILE A 106 -0.81 6.33 -4.91
C ILE A 106 -0.48 5.07 -5.71
N PHE A 107 -1.46 4.48 -6.39
CA PHE A 107 -1.24 3.33 -7.28
C PHE A 107 -0.19 3.66 -8.35
N HIS A 108 -0.35 4.79 -9.05
CA HIS A 108 0.59 5.21 -10.09
C HIS A 108 1.99 5.51 -9.55
N ALA A 109 2.10 6.11 -8.37
CA ALA A 109 3.37 6.44 -7.74
C ALA A 109 4.25 5.20 -7.46
N ILE A 110 3.66 4.03 -7.24
CA ILE A 110 4.40 2.77 -7.06
C ILE A 110 5.25 2.48 -8.31
N PHE A 111 4.67 2.64 -9.50
CA PHE A 111 5.32 2.32 -10.77
C PHE A 111 6.29 3.38 -11.28
N HIS A 112 6.31 4.57 -10.68
CA HIS A 112 7.34 5.57 -10.98
C HIS A 112 8.75 5.08 -10.59
N HIS A 113 8.85 4.14 -9.66
CA HIS A 113 10.11 3.53 -9.24
C HIS A 113 10.50 2.35 -10.16
N LYS A 114 10.71 2.65 -11.45
CA LYS A 114 10.96 1.67 -12.53
C LYS A 114 12.07 0.64 -12.21
N LYS A 115 13.06 1.01 -11.41
CA LYS A 115 14.18 0.14 -10.99
C LYS A 115 13.72 -1.18 -10.35
N TYR A 116 12.58 -1.18 -9.66
CA TYR A 116 12.05 -2.38 -9.00
C TYR A 116 11.39 -3.34 -9.98
N PHE A 117 10.77 -2.82 -11.03
CA PHE A 117 9.93 -3.62 -11.94
C PHE A 117 10.61 -4.00 -13.26
N PHE A 118 11.82 -3.52 -13.52
CA PHE A 118 12.53 -3.77 -14.78
C PHE A 118 12.63 -5.26 -15.16
N ASN A 119 12.85 -6.13 -14.18
CA ASN A 119 12.95 -7.58 -14.36
C ASN A 119 11.71 -8.34 -13.87
N ALA A 120 10.58 -7.66 -13.62
CA ALA A 120 9.38 -8.30 -13.13
C ALA A 120 8.78 -9.22 -14.21
N LYS A 121 8.56 -10.48 -13.86
CA LYS A 121 7.88 -11.50 -14.68
C LYS A 121 6.44 -11.72 -14.26
N GLN A 122 6.12 -11.42 -13.01
CA GLN A 122 4.78 -11.53 -12.46
C GLN A 122 4.56 -10.47 -11.39
N ILE A 123 3.42 -9.80 -11.46
CA ILE A 123 2.94 -8.87 -10.44
C ILE A 123 1.53 -9.33 -10.06
N ILE A 124 1.35 -9.66 -8.79
CA ILE A 124 0.04 -9.97 -8.21
C ILE A 124 -0.46 -8.71 -7.52
N PHE A 125 -1.59 -8.20 -7.97
CA PHE A 125 -2.35 -7.17 -7.27
C PHE A 125 -3.41 -7.84 -6.42
N THR A 126 -3.49 -7.47 -5.14
CA THR A 126 -4.51 -7.98 -4.23
C THR A 126 -4.72 -7.01 -3.09
N GLY A 127 -5.76 -7.20 -2.31
CA GLY A 127 -6.04 -6.35 -1.16
C GLY A 127 -7.28 -6.77 -0.41
N PHE A 128 -7.48 -6.13 0.74
CA PHE A 128 -8.64 -6.35 1.60
C PHE A 128 -8.81 -5.17 2.59
N PRO A 129 -10.04 -4.79 2.97
CA PRO A 129 -11.30 -4.97 2.27
C PRO A 129 -11.41 -4.00 1.09
N ALA A 130 -11.44 -2.69 1.35
CA ALA A 130 -11.50 -1.66 0.29
C ALA A 130 -10.35 -1.78 -0.74
N GLY A 131 -9.17 -2.28 -0.34
CA GLY A 131 -8.08 -2.58 -1.27
C GLY A 131 -8.30 -3.77 -2.19
N GLY A 132 -9.30 -4.61 -1.95
CA GLY A 132 -9.72 -5.63 -2.91
C GLY A 132 -10.76 -5.11 -3.90
N LEU A 133 -11.42 -3.98 -3.62
CA LEU A 133 -12.33 -3.31 -4.56
C LEU A 133 -11.59 -2.41 -5.55
N GLY A 134 -10.53 -1.75 -5.08
CA GLY A 134 -9.63 -0.95 -5.90
C GLY A 134 -8.76 -1.79 -6.81
#